data_AF-A0A258CUY7-F1
#
_entry.id   AF-A0A258CUY7-F1
#
_cell.length_a   1.000
_cell.length_b   1.000
_cell.length_c   1.000
_cell.angle_alpha   90.00
_cell.angle_beta   90.00
_cell.angle_gamma   90.00
#
_symmetry.space_group_name_H-M   'P 1'
#
loop_
_entity.id
_entity.type
_entity.pdbx_description
1 polymer ?
#
loop_
_entity_poly.entity_id
_entity_poly.type
_entity_poly.pdbx_seq_one_letter_code
_entity_poly.pdbx_strand_id
1 'polypeptide(L)'
;MRLRLVTLTVAALAATSPVLAAPKLRAWVTTGDKSQLLAAQAPVAASSPEALAGLPVIAINTQERHQSMVGFGASITDASAWLIQNKLKPADRDALMRELFGRAEGGLGFSFTRVTIGASDFSLDHYSLNDTPDGAPDPGLEHFSLARPQQDVFPTLRAALKINPELKVMASPWSAPAWMKTTGSLVKGQLKAEAYPVYARFFARYVQEAAKVGVPTDYLSVQNEPDFEPENYPGMRWLPQDRARFFGEHLAPVFQREKIKTRVLDWDHNWDQPQQPLTVLADPKARAFLTGVAWHCYAGDVSAQDKVRAAYPDKEVFFTECSGGEWAPKFDDSFSWMVEQLIIGSTRGGARGVLM
;
A
#
# COMPACT_ATOMS: atom_id res chain seq x y z
N MET A 1 -59.57 57.82 28.57
CA MET A 1 -58.50 56.81 28.71
C MET A 1 -57.55 56.98 27.52
N ARG A 2 -56.32 57.43 27.75
CA ARG A 2 -55.36 57.82 26.69
C ARG A 2 -54.68 56.58 26.11
N LEU A 3 -54.89 56.28 24.83
CA LEU A 3 -54.12 55.25 24.10
C LEU A 3 -52.84 55.90 23.56
N ARG A 4 -51.67 55.48 24.09
CA ARG A 4 -50.36 55.86 23.54
C ARG A 4 -50.02 54.91 22.39
N LEU A 5 -49.85 55.46 21.19
CA LEU A 5 -49.28 54.75 20.05
C LEU A 5 -47.75 54.69 20.26
N VAL A 6 -47.20 53.48 20.37
CA VAL A 6 -45.75 53.24 20.38
C VAL A 6 -45.38 52.78 18.98
N THR A 7 -44.72 53.66 18.22
CA THR A 7 -44.18 53.34 16.89
C THR A 7 -42.83 52.65 17.10
N LEU A 8 -42.75 51.35 16.80
CA LEU A 8 -41.49 50.59 16.84
C LEU A 8 -40.78 50.74 15.49
N THR A 9 -39.70 51.51 15.45
CA THR A 9 -38.82 51.59 14.27
C THR A 9 -37.90 50.38 14.26
N VAL A 10 -38.16 49.42 13.37
CA VAL A 10 -37.25 48.29 13.12
C VAL A 10 -36.15 48.78 12.19
N ALA A 11 -34.96 49.03 12.74
CA ALA A 11 -33.75 49.26 11.95
C ALA A 11 -33.32 47.93 11.32
N ALA A 12 -33.47 47.79 10.01
CA ALA A 12 -32.93 46.67 9.26
C ALA A 12 -31.39 46.79 9.23
N LEU A 13 -30.70 46.08 10.13
CA LEU A 13 -29.27 45.81 9.96
C LEU A 13 -29.12 44.86 8.77
N ALA A 14 -28.62 45.38 7.65
CA ALA A 14 -28.14 44.57 6.55
C ALA A 14 -26.94 43.74 7.06
N ALA A 15 -27.19 42.47 7.39
CA ALA A 15 -26.13 41.53 7.68
C ALA A 15 -25.38 41.25 6.37
N THR A 16 -24.22 41.88 6.20
CA THR A 16 -23.26 41.51 5.17
C THR A 16 -22.68 40.15 5.56
N SER A 17 -23.24 39.07 5.00
CA SER A 17 -22.60 37.75 5.06
C SER A 17 -21.19 37.87 4.50
N PRO A 18 -20.14 37.40 5.21
CA PRO A 18 -18.79 37.43 4.67
C PRO A 18 -18.79 36.57 3.41
N VAL A 19 -18.48 37.21 2.27
CA VAL A 19 -18.18 36.49 1.04
C VAL A 19 -16.92 35.69 1.35
N LEU A 20 -17.07 34.38 1.56
CA LEU A 20 -15.95 33.45 1.61
C LEU A 20 -15.16 33.66 0.32
N ALA A 21 -13.90 34.07 0.45
CA ALA A 21 -13.01 34.21 -0.69
C ALA A 21 -13.01 32.90 -1.48
N ALA A 22 -13.21 33.00 -2.80
CA ALA A 22 -13.23 31.83 -3.66
C ALA A 22 -11.96 30.97 -3.41
N PRO A 23 -12.09 29.64 -3.29
CA PRO A 23 -10.95 28.79 -3.00
C PRO A 23 -9.89 28.96 -4.09
N LYS A 24 -8.66 29.29 -3.68
CA LYS A 24 -7.52 29.38 -4.61
C LYS A 24 -7.00 27.98 -4.90
N LEU A 25 -6.75 27.69 -6.16
CA LEU A 25 -6.14 26.45 -6.60
C LEU A 25 -4.65 26.47 -6.21
N ARG A 26 -4.19 25.38 -5.62
CA ARG A 26 -2.76 25.16 -5.30
C ARG A 26 -2.22 24.11 -6.26
N ALA A 27 -0.99 24.31 -6.70
CA ALA A 27 -0.30 23.39 -7.59
C ALA A 27 1.15 23.19 -7.12
N TRP A 28 1.69 22.02 -7.46
CA TRP A 28 3.09 21.66 -7.28
C TRP A 28 3.61 21.13 -8.61
N VAL A 29 4.85 21.47 -8.95
CA VAL A 29 5.45 21.13 -10.24
C VAL A 29 6.79 20.42 -10.04
N THR A 30 6.95 19.33 -10.77
CA THR A 30 8.24 18.67 -11.01
C THR A 30 8.48 18.63 -12.51
N THR A 31 9.65 19.04 -12.97
CA THR A 31 10.03 19.04 -14.39
C THR A 31 11.09 17.97 -14.66
N GLY A 32 11.08 17.37 -15.85
CA GLY A 32 12.06 16.34 -16.23
C GLY A 32 13.51 16.84 -16.24
N ASP A 33 13.73 18.12 -16.48
CA ASP A 33 15.05 18.76 -16.40
C ASP A 33 15.50 19.10 -14.97
N LYS A 34 14.68 18.79 -13.96
CA LYS A 34 14.90 19.07 -12.53
C LYS A 34 14.99 20.56 -12.16
N SER A 35 14.63 21.49 -13.07
CA SER A 35 14.56 22.92 -12.73
C SER A 35 13.51 23.22 -11.65
N GLN A 36 12.50 22.36 -11.53
CA GLN A 36 11.56 22.33 -10.41
C GLN A 36 11.41 20.91 -9.88
N LEU A 37 11.45 20.75 -8.55
CA LEU A 37 11.27 19.48 -7.85
C LEU A 37 10.24 19.67 -6.73
N LEU A 38 9.02 19.19 -6.95
CA LEU A 38 7.86 19.40 -6.07
C LEU A 38 7.68 20.88 -5.66
N ALA A 39 7.96 21.79 -6.59
CA ALA A 39 7.95 23.22 -6.33
C ALA A 39 6.52 23.75 -6.23
N ALA A 40 6.17 24.34 -5.08
CA ALA A 40 4.87 24.97 -4.88
C ALA A 40 4.70 26.19 -5.78
N GLN A 41 3.57 26.26 -6.47
CA GLN A 41 3.22 27.37 -7.36
C GLN A 41 2.40 28.43 -6.64
N ALA A 42 2.42 29.66 -7.17
CA ALA A 42 1.55 30.72 -6.70
C ALA A 42 0.08 30.29 -6.81
N PRO A 43 -0.75 30.45 -5.75
CA PRO A 43 -2.14 30.05 -5.80
C PRO A 43 -2.92 30.80 -6.89
N VAL A 44 -3.63 30.05 -7.74
CA VAL A 44 -4.35 30.58 -8.90
C VAL A 44 -5.82 30.78 -8.54
N ALA A 45 -6.37 31.95 -8.86
CA ALA A 45 -7.80 32.21 -8.73
C ALA A 45 -8.58 31.61 -9.92
N ALA A 46 -9.88 31.39 -9.75
CA ALA A 46 -10.72 30.97 -10.87
C ALA A 46 -10.66 32.00 -12.01
N SER A 47 -10.37 31.53 -13.23
CA SER A 47 -10.38 32.33 -14.45
C SER A 47 -11.79 32.49 -14.99
N SER A 48 -12.08 33.61 -15.66
CA SER A 48 -13.35 33.78 -16.37
C SER A 48 -13.39 32.89 -17.64
N PRO A 49 -14.58 32.50 -18.12
CA PRO A 49 -14.70 31.73 -19.37
C PRO A 49 -14.01 32.40 -20.57
N GLU A 50 -14.02 33.73 -20.64
CA GLU A 50 -13.36 34.49 -21.72
C GLU A 50 -11.84 34.35 -21.66
N ALA A 51 -11.27 34.33 -20.44
CA ALA A 51 -9.83 34.11 -20.24
C ALA A 51 -9.39 32.67 -20.59
N LEU A 52 -10.33 31.73 -20.67
CA LEU A 52 -10.09 30.34 -21.05
C LEU A 52 -10.37 30.08 -22.54
N ALA A 53 -10.86 31.08 -23.29
CA ALA A 53 -11.22 30.91 -24.69
C ALA A 53 -10.01 30.50 -25.55
N GLY A 54 -10.17 29.41 -26.30
CA GLY A 54 -9.11 28.88 -27.19
C GLY A 54 -8.04 28.03 -26.51
N LEU A 55 -8.12 27.82 -25.19
CA LEU A 55 -7.23 26.90 -24.47
C LEU A 55 -7.80 25.46 -24.47
N PRO A 56 -6.94 24.43 -24.42
CA PRO A 56 -7.39 23.07 -24.12
C PRO A 56 -8.06 23.01 -22.75
N VAL A 57 -9.23 22.37 -22.67
CA VAL A 57 -10.01 22.24 -21.44
C VAL A 57 -10.13 20.78 -21.03
N ILE A 58 -9.77 20.47 -19.78
CA ILE A 58 -10.08 19.20 -19.11
C ILE A 58 -11.30 19.45 -18.21
N ALA A 59 -12.44 18.86 -18.54
CA ALA A 59 -13.66 18.97 -17.76
C ALA A 59 -13.74 17.86 -16.70
N ILE A 60 -14.06 18.22 -15.45
CA ILE A 60 -14.26 17.26 -14.35
C ILE A 60 -15.76 17.05 -14.15
N ASN A 61 -16.24 15.84 -14.43
CA ASN A 61 -17.62 15.44 -14.14
C ASN A 61 -17.72 14.83 -12.74
N THR A 62 -18.26 15.58 -11.78
CA THR A 62 -18.38 15.14 -10.37
C THR A 62 -19.48 14.10 -10.12
N GLN A 63 -20.31 13.81 -11.13
CA GLN A 63 -21.35 12.77 -11.07
C GLN A 63 -20.83 11.39 -11.48
N GLU A 64 -19.71 11.33 -12.21
CA GLU A 64 -19.06 10.08 -12.58
C GLU A 64 -18.09 9.67 -11.46
N ARG A 65 -18.38 8.54 -10.80
CA ARG A 65 -17.59 8.02 -9.69
C ARG A 65 -16.92 6.70 -10.07
N HIS A 66 -15.67 6.56 -9.68
CA HIS A 66 -14.88 5.33 -9.81
C HIS A 66 -14.55 4.77 -8.42
N GLN A 67 -13.37 4.19 -8.25
CA GLN A 67 -12.93 3.61 -6.98
C GLN A 67 -12.62 4.69 -5.92
N SER A 68 -12.76 4.31 -4.64
CA SER A 68 -12.27 5.13 -3.52
C SER A 68 -10.79 4.86 -3.26
N MET A 69 -10.01 5.93 -3.13
CA MET A 69 -8.57 5.84 -2.88
C MET A 69 -8.26 5.49 -1.43
N VAL A 70 -7.39 4.51 -1.26
CA VAL A 70 -6.81 4.07 0.01
C VAL A 70 -5.61 4.95 0.35
N GLY A 71 -4.71 5.16 -0.61
CA GLY A 71 -3.58 6.05 -0.39
C GLY A 71 -2.41 5.78 -1.33
N PHE A 72 -1.39 6.61 -1.16
CA PHE A 72 -0.13 6.54 -1.87
C PHE A 72 1.01 6.53 -0.85
N GLY A 73 2.12 5.88 -1.18
CA GLY A 73 3.32 5.93 -0.35
C GLY A 73 4.39 4.93 -0.80
N ALA A 74 5.15 4.45 0.17
CA ALA A 74 6.33 3.63 -0.07
C ALA A 74 6.48 2.50 0.97
N SER A 75 7.37 1.56 0.66
CA SER A 75 7.70 0.46 1.58
C SER A 75 8.64 0.90 2.72
N ILE A 76 8.40 0.38 3.93
CA ILE A 76 9.33 0.42 5.06
C ILE A 76 9.95 -0.96 5.18
N THR A 77 11.06 -1.16 4.47
CA THR A 77 11.90 -2.37 4.51
C THR A 77 12.86 -2.34 5.71
N ASP A 78 13.45 -3.48 6.05
CA ASP A 78 14.52 -3.59 7.06
C ASP A 78 15.66 -2.58 6.79
N ALA A 79 16.15 -2.48 5.55
CA ALA A 79 17.20 -1.53 5.17
C ALA A 79 16.78 -0.07 5.38
N SER A 80 15.59 0.33 4.91
CA SER A 80 15.10 1.70 5.06
C SER A 80 14.89 2.06 6.53
N ALA A 81 14.28 1.16 7.31
CA ALA A 81 14.05 1.35 8.73
C ALA A 81 15.37 1.44 9.50
N TRP A 82 16.34 0.58 9.18
CA TRP A 82 17.64 0.61 9.82
C TRP A 82 18.39 1.91 9.53
N LEU A 83 18.38 2.42 8.29
CA LEU A 83 18.97 3.71 7.95
C LEU A 83 18.31 4.86 8.72
N ILE A 84 16.97 4.89 8.75
CA ILE A 84 16.19 5.91 9.45
C ILE A 84 16.48 5.89 10.95
N GLN A 85 16.57 4.72 11.57
CA GLN A 85 16.73 4.59 13.02
C GLN A 85 18.18 4.75 13.48
N ASN A 86 19.15 4.26 12.69
CA ASN A 86 20.53 4.09 13.15
C ASN A 86 21.53 5.05 12.47
N LYS A 87 21.19 5.66 11.32
CA LYS A 87 22.08 6.59 10.62
C LYS A 87 21.69 8.05 10.71
N LEU A 88 20.41 8.34 10.95
CA LEU A 88 19.95 9.71 11.15
C LEU A 88 20.06 10.11 12.63
N LYS A 89 20.38 11.39 12.87
CA LYS A 89 20.24 11.97 14.20
C LYS A 89 18.75 12.07 14.55
N PRO A 90 18.36 12.09 15.84
CA PRO A 90 16.95 12.14 16.24
C PRO A 90 16.15 13.27 15.57
N ALA A 91 16.73 14.48 15.47
CA ALA A 91 16.07 15.61 14.82
C ALA A 91 15.86 15.42 13.31
N ASP A 92 16.86 14.86 12.62
CA ASP A 92 16.79 14.60 11.16
C ASP A 92 15.78 13.48 10.87
N ARG A 93 15.75 12.44 11.72
CA ARG A 93 14.74 11.37 11.66
C ARG A 93 13.34 11.93 11.84
N ASP A 94 13.11 12.75 12.87
CA ASP A 94 11.80 13.33 13.15
C ASP A 94 11.35 14.32 12.06
N ALA A 95 12.29 15.03 11.43
CA ALA A 95 12.02 15.87 10.26
C ALA A 95 11.61 15.02 9.05
N LEU A 96 12.38 13.99 8.71
CA LEU A 96 12.08 13.07 7.60
C LEU A 96 10.72 12.40 7.79
N MET A 97 10.42 11.86 8.98
CA MET A 97 9.14 11.19 9.23
C MET A 97 7.95 12.15 9.12
N ARG A 98 8.11 13.42 9.53
CA ARG A 98 7.08 14.46 9.34
C ARG A 98 6.93 14.87 7.88
N GLU A 99 8.02 14.93 7.14
CA GLU A 99 7.99 15.20 5.70
C GLU A 99 7.25 14.08 4.95
N LEU A 100 7.55 12.81 5.22
CA LEU A 100 6.94 11.68 4.52
C LEU A 100 5.47 11.47 4.89
N PHE A 101 5.15 11.46 6.20
CA PHE A 101 3.82 11.04 6.68
C PHE A 101 2.93 12.21 7.13
N GLY A 102 3.51 13.37 7.42
CA GLY A 102 2.76 14.55 7.83
C GLY A 102 2.10 15.27 6.65
N ARG A 103 1.05 16.04 6.94
CA ARG A 103 0.40 16.96 5.97
C ARG A 103 0.65 18.44 6.28
N ALA A 104 1.20 18.72 7.47
CA ALA A 104 1.57 20.07 7.86
C ALA A 104 2.90 20.47 7.18
N GLU A 105 3.13 21.78 7.06
CA GLU A 105 4.44 22.34 6.67
C GLU A 105 5.02 21.82 5.35
N GLY A 106 4.16 21.35 4.43
CA GLY A 106 4.58 20.84 3.12
C GLY A 106 4.92 19.35 3.10
N GLY A 107 4.59 18.57 4.14
CA GLY A 107 4.73 17.12 4.11
C GLY A 107 3.87 16.43 3.03
N LEU A 108 4.37 15.30 2.54
CA LEU A 108 3.83 14.51 1.43
C LEU A 108 2.52 13.79 1.79
N GLY A 109 2.31 13.49 3.08
CA GLY A 109 1.10 12.85 3.57
C GLY A 109 0.90 11.42 3.06
N PHE A 110 1.98 10.61 3.04
CA PHE A 110 1.87 9.19 2.74
C PHE A 110 0.81 8.54 3.61
N SER A 111 -0.09 7.82 2.95
CA SER A 111 -1.34 7.28 3.51
C SER A 111 -1.48 5.78 3.28
N PHE A 112 -0.57 5.17 2.53
CA PHE A 112 -0.44 3.73 2.39
C PHE A 112 1.04 3.36 2.46
N THR A 113 1.40 2.31 3.19
CA THR A 113 2.77 1.79 3.29
C THR A 113 2.77 0.26 3.27
N ARG A 114 3.90 -0.32 2.90
CA ARG A 114 4.12 -1.78 2.91
C ARG A 114 5.29 -2.15 3.80
N VAL A 115 5.13 -3.22 4.55
CA VAL A 115 6.19 -3.83 5.39
C VAL A 115 6.38 -5.29 5.03
N THR A 116 7.54 -5.82 5.36
CA THR A 116 7.88 -7.22 5.14
C THR A 116 7.43 -8.08 6.33
N ILE A 117 7.03 -9.32 6.06
CA ILE A 117 6.83 -10.35 7.08
C ILE A 117 8.05 -11.28 7.01
N GLY A 118 9.05 -11.02 7.87
CA GLY A 118 10.38 -11.63 7.76
C GLY A 118 11.27 -10.85 6.80
N ALA A 119 12.38 -11.46 6.39
CA ALA A 119 13.34 -10.83 5.50
C ALA A 119 12.85 -10.72 4.05
N SER A 120 13.31 -9.67 3.38
CA SER A 120 13.33 -9.48 1.92
C SER A 120 14.78 -9.44 1.42
N ASP A 121 14.95 -9.14 0.13
CA ASP A 121 16.22 -8.72 -0.48
C ASP A 121 16.80 -7.43 0.14
N PHE A 122 15.94 -6.54 0.66
CA PHE A 122 16.32 -5.33 1.40
C PHE A 122 16.45 -5.55 2.92
N SER A 123 16.95 -6.72 3.32
CA SER A 123 17.23 -7.05 4.73
C SER A 123 18.73 -7.21 5.00
N LEU A 124 19.15 -6.94 6.23
CA LEU A 124 20.57 -7.02 6.62
C LEU A 124 21.12 -8.46 6.60
N ASP A 125 20.22 -9.42 6.84
CA ASP A 125 20.42 -10.86 6.80
C ASP A 125 19.05 -11.54 6.59
N HIS A 126 19.05 -12.80 6.16
CA HIS A 126 17.82 -13.54 5.91
C HIS A 126 17.32 -14.23 7.17
N TYR A 127 16.06 -13.98 7.53
CA TYR A 127 15.36 -14.58 8.64
C TYR A 127 13.88 -14.78 8.31
N SER A 128 13.22 -15.68 9.03
CA SER A 128 11.76 -15.72 9.13
C SER A 128 11.31 -15.38 10.54
N LEU A 129 10.01 -15.20 10.72
CA LEU A 129 9.45 -14.97 12.06
C LEU A 129 9.21 -16.26 12.84
N ASN A 130 9.65 -17.43 12.34
CA ASN A 130 9.56 -18.71 13.03
C ASN A 130 10.73 -19.65 12.64
N ASP A 131 11.95 -19.12 12.70
CA ASP A 131 13.16 -19.92 12.52
C ASP A 131 13.39 -20.80 13.75
N THR A 132 13.79 -22.05 13.53
CA THR A 132 13.95 -23.05 14.59
C THR A 132 15.41 -23.42 14.77
N PRO A 133 15.82 -23.88 15.98
CA PRO A 133 17.20 -24.22 16.34
C PRO A 133 17.93 -25.34 15.57
N ASP A 134 17.90 -25.44 14.25
CA ASP A 134 18.48 -26.51 13.39
C ASP A 134 17.63 -26.76 12.14
N GLY A 135 16.58 -25.96 11.93
CA GLY A 135 15.58 -26.22 10.90
C GLY A 135 14.55 -27.28 11.26
N ALA A 136 14.45 -27.72 12.54
CA ALA A 136 13.42 -28.66 12.97
C ALA A 136 11.99 -28.11 12.73
N PRO A 137 11.01 -28.98 12.41
CA PRO A 137 9.62 -28.55 12.29
C PRO A 137 9.05 -28.00 13.60
N ASP A 138 8.33 -26.87 13.51
CA ASP A 138 7.63 -26.26 14.65
C ASP A 138 6.12 -26.07 14.36
N PRO A 139 5.33 -27.15 14.39
CA PRO A 139 3.89 -27.09 14.10
C PRO A 139 3.09 -26.26 15.13
N GLY A 140 3.66 -26.05 16.32
CA GLY A 140 3.09 -25.25 17.41
C GLY A 140 3.36 -23.74 17.29
N LEU A 141 4.27 -23.33 16.39
CA LEU A 141 4.78 -21.96 16.29
C LEU A 141 5.43 -21.50 17.60
N GLU A 142 6.03 -22.40 18.38
CA GLU A 142 6.66 -22.10 19.67
C GLU A 142 7.80 -21.06 19.54
N HIS A 143 8.50 -21.07 18.41
CA HIS A 143 9.61 -20.15 18.11
C HIS A 143 9.19 -18.89 17.37
N PHE A 144 7.87 -18.67 17.19
CA PHE A 144 7.41 -17.47 16.51
C PHE A 144 7.82 -16.21 17.28
N SER A 145 8.49 -15.28 16.60
CA SER A 145 9.07 -14.08 17.22
C SER A 145 8.97 -12.85 16.33
N LEU A 146 8.55 -11.74 16.95
CA LEU A 146 8.59 -10.39 16.36
C LEU A 146 9.85 -9.61 16.78
N ALA A 147 10.81 -10.26 17.44
CA ALA A 147 12.00 -9.58 17.95
C ALA A 147 12.79 -8.86 16.86
N ARG A 148 12.89 -9.46 15.66
CA ARG A 148 13.58 -8.90 14.49
C ARG A 148 12.94 -7.60 14.00
N PRO A 149 11.66 -7.56 13.56
CA PRO A 149 11.04 -6.30 13.14
C PRO A 149 10.87 -5.29 14.29
N GLN A 150 10.91 -5.71 15.56
CA GLN A 150 10.88 -4.79 16.71
C GLN A 150 12.14 -3.93 16.86
N GLN A 151 13.26 -4.31 16.22
CA GLN A 151 14.49 -3.53 16.28
C GLN A 151 14.35 -2.19 15.55
N ASP A 152 13.88 -2.20 14.30
CA ASP A 152 13.88 -1.00 13.45
C ASP A 152 12.56 -0.77 12.70
N VAL A 153 11.96 -1.80 12.09
CA VAL A 153 10.76 -1.68 11.25
C VAL A 153 9.56 -1.19 12.06
N PHE A 154 9.22 -1.85 13.16
CA PHE A 154 8.07 -1.48 13.98
C PHE A 154 8.24 -0.13 14.69
N PRO A 155 9.40 0.24 15.24
CA PRO A 155 9.64 1.60 15.70
C PRO A 155 9.40 2.66 14.62
N THR A 156 9.85 2.41 13.39
CA THR A 156 9.67 3.34 12.25
C THR A 156 8.20 3.45 11.86
N LEU A 157 7.51 2.31 11.72
CA LEU A 157 6.09 2.30 11.37
C LEU A 157 5.20 2.92 12.47
N ARG A 158 5.50 2.69 13.75
CA ARG A 158 4.79 3.37 14.85
C ARG A 158 4.99 4.88 14.82
N ALA A 159 6.19 5.36 14.48
CA ALA A 159 6.43 6.79 14.31
C ALA A 159 5.59 7.36 13.14
N ALA A 160 5.50 6.64 12.03
CA ALA A 160 4.64 7.00 10.90
C ALA A 160 3.15 7.05 11.32
N LEU A 161 2.65 6.03 12.01
CA LEU A 161 1.27 5.96 12.51
C LEU A 161 0.94 7.04 13.53
N LYS A 162 1.92 7.46 14.34
CA LYS A 162 1.73 8.58 15.27
C LYS A 162 1.53 9.91 14.53
N ILE A 163 2.21 10.10 13.40
CA ILE A 163 2.11 11.31 12.57
C ILE A 163 0.85 11.27 11.70
N ASN A 164 0.54 10.10 11.13
CA ASN A 164 -0.66 9.86 10.34
C ASN A 164 -1.43 8.64 10.90
N PRO A 165 -2.38 8.85 11.84
CA PRO A 165 -3.20 7.77 12.39
C PRO A 165 -4.12 7.06 11.39
N GLU A 166 -4.32 7.64 10.20
CA GLU A 166 -5.11 7.04 9.12
C GLU A 166 -4.28 6.22 8.14
N LEU A 167 -2.94 6.18 8.31
CA LEU A 167 -2.02 5.41 7.47
C LEU A 167 -2.45 3.94 7.39
N LYS A 168 -2.60 3.45 6.17
CA LYS A 168 -2.89 2.04 5.88
C LYS A 168 -1.62 1.24 5.73
N VAL A 169 -1.63 0.03 6.31
CA VAL A 169 -0.45 -0.85 6.32
C VAL A 169 -0.76 -2.14 5.57
N MET A 170 0.02 -2.40 4.53
CA MET A 170 0.12 -3.70 3.87
C MET A 170 1.31 -4.48 4.42
N ALA A 171 1.17 -5.79 4.57
CA ALA A 171 2.26 -6.69 4.90
C ALA A 171 2.38 -7.81 3.86
N SER A 172 3.61 -8.22 3.52
CA SER A 172 3.87 -9.33 2.59
C SER A 172 5.14 -10.10 3.00
N PRO A 173 5.14 -11.45 3.01
CA PRO A 173 6.35 -12.24 3.18
C PRO A 173 7.03 -12.51 1.82
N TRP A 174 8.36 -12.55 1.80
CA TRP A 174 9.11 -13.08 0.64
C TRP A 174 9.24 -14.61 0.71
N SER A 175 9.14 -15.21 1.90
CA SER A 175 9.22 -16.65 2.06
C SER A 175 8.51 -17.10 3.32
N ALA A 176 7.99 -18.32 3.31
CA ALA A 176 7.67 -19.06 4.53
C ALA A 176 8.96 -19.45 5.29
N PRO A 177 8.86 -19.78 6.58
CA PRO A 177 9.97 -20.39 7.33
C PRO A 177 10.55 -21.61 6.61
N ALA A 178 11.87 -21.76 6.65
CA ALA A 178 12.61 -22.74 5.85
C ALA A 178 12.12 -24.19 6.04
N TRP A 179 11.79 -24.58 7.27
CA TRP A 179 11.30 -25.93 7.59
C TRP A 179 9.95 -26.26 6.94
N MET A 180 9.14 -25.24 6.61
CA MET A 180 7.86 -25.40 5.90
C MET A 180 8.01 -25.61 4.39
N LYS A 181 9.23 -25.43 3.83
CA LYS A 181 9.47 -25.40 2.39
C LYS A 181 10.12 -26.67 1.87
N THR A 182 9.86 -26.98 0.61
CA THR A 182 10.41 -28.16 -0.08
C THR A 182 11.93 -28.16 -0.17
N THR A 183 12.56 -26.98 -0.18
CA THR A 183 14.02 -26.81 -0.23
C THR A 183 14.68 -26.80 1.14
N GLY A 184 13.91 -26.72 2.24
CA GLY A 184 14.48 -26.49 3.57
C GLY A 184 15.22 -25.14 3.70
N SER A 185 14.94 -24.17 2.81
CA SER A 185 15.63 -22.89 2.72
C SER A 185 14.62 -21.75 2.50
N LEU A 186 14.98 -20.53 2.93
CA LEU A 186 14.21 -19.32 2.61
C LEU A 186 14.27 -18.96 1.12
N VAL A 187 15.24 -19.51 0.37
CA VAL A 187 15.43 -19.25 -1.05
C VAL A 187 14.78 -20.35 -1.89
N LYS A 188 14.01 -19.96 -2.92
CA LYS A 188 13.29 -20.84 -3.87
C LYS A 188 12.37 -21.88 -3.23
N GLY A 189 11.80 -22.75 -4.05
CA GLY A 189 10.97 -23.85 -3.59
C GLY A 189 9.55 -23.43 -3.29
N GLN A 190 8.77 -24.38 -2.78
CA GLN A 190 7.33 -24.23 -2.58
C GLN A 190 6.97 -24.53 -1.13
N LEU A 191 5.82 -24.04 -0.68
CA LEU A 191 5.26 -24.43 0.60
C LEU A 191 4.82 -25.90 0.53
N LYS A 192 5.27 -26.71 1.49
CA LYS A 192 4.81 -28.10 1.62
C LYS A 192 3.30 -28.13 1.91
N ALA A 193 2.56 -29.05 1.30
CA ALA A 193 1.11 -29.15 1.50
C ALA A 193 0.73 -29.38 2.98
N GLU A 194 1.51 -30.19 3.69
CA GLU A 194 1.36 -30.41 5.13
C GLU A 194 1.59 -29.16 5.98
N ALA A 195 2.28 -28.14 5.44
CA ALA A 195 2.53 -26.88 6.12
C ALA A 195 1.37 -25.87 5.98
N TYR A 196 0.37 -26.10 5.13
CA TYR A 196 -0.72 -25.14 4.89
C TYR A 196 -1.48 -24.77 6.18
N PRO A 197 -1.90 -25.73 7.04
CA PRO A 197 -2.60 -25.38 8.27
C PRO A 197 -1.75 -24.54 9.24
N VAL A 198 -0.44 -24.81 9.34
CA VAL A 198 0.45 -24.06 10.24
C VAL A 198 0.80 -22.69 9.65
N TYR A 199 0.98 -22.57 8.34
CA TYR A 199 1.24 -21.28 7.69
C TYR A 199 0.03 -20.34 7.75
N ALA A 200 -1.20 -20.87 7.69
CA ALA A 200 -2.40 -20.07 7.96
C ALA A 200 -2.46 -19.54 9.41
N ARG A 201 -2.06 -20.36 10.39
CA ARG A 201 -1.93 -19.91 11.79
C ARG A 201 -0.78 -18.90 11.98
N PHE A 202 0.29 -19.03 11.20
CA PHE A 202 1.42 -18.10 11.22
C PHE A 202 0.97 -16.68 10.82
N PHE A 203 0.19 -16.52 9.74
CA PHE A 203 -0.37 -15.21 9.37
C PHE A 203 -1.33 -14.66 10.44
N ALA A 204 -2.20 -15.50 10.99
CA ALA A 204 -3.11 -15.08 12.04
C ALA A 204 -2.36 -14.57 13.28
N ARG A 205 -1.32 -15.30 13.69
CA ARG A 205 -0.44 -14.91 14.80
C ARG A 205 0.31 -13.61 14.49
N TYR A 206 0.88 -13.46 13.30
CA TYR A 206 1.51 -12.20 12.89
C TYR A 206 0.56 -11.01 13.03
N VAL A 207 -0.63 -11.08 12.42
CA VAL A 207 -1.61 -9.99 12.45
C VAL A 207 -2.00 -9.63 13.89
N GLN A 208 -2.26 -10.63 14.73
CA GLN A 208 -2.67 -10.41 16.11
C GLN A 208 -1.53 -9.87 16.98
N GLU A 209 -0.34 -10.45 16.91
CA GLU A 209 0.82 -10.04 17.72
C GLU A 209 1.37 -8.68 17.28
N ALA A 210 1.41 -8.38 15.98
CA ALA A 210 1.79 -7.07 15.48
C ALA A 210 0.82 -5.98 15.97
N ALA A 211 -0.49 -6.24 15.95
CA ALA A 211 -1.49 -5.31 16.43
C ALA A 211 -1.33 -5.01 17.94
N LYS A 212 -0.98 -6.00 18.76
CA LYS A 212 -0.72 -5.82 20.21
C LYS A 212 0.43 -4.84 20.48
N VAL A 213 1.39 -4.74 19.55
CA VAL A 213 2.54 -3.82 19.67
C VAL A 213 2.37 -2.56 18.82
N GLY A 214 1.12 -2.20 18.48
CA GLY A 214 0.77 -0.95 17.82
C GLY A 214 1.02 -0.93 16.31
N VAL A 215 1.13 -2.09 15.67
CA VAL A 215 1.34 -2.24 14.23
C VAL A 215 0.14 -2.99 13.62
N PRO A 216 -0.88 -2.27 13.12
CA PRO A 216 -2.00 -2.91 12.45
C PRO A 216 -1.59 -3.47 11.08
N THR A 217 -2.36 -4.44 10.58
CA THR A 217 -2.24 -4.95 9.21
C THR A 217 -3.59 -4.80 8.52
N ASP A 218 -3.77 -3.73 7.74
CA ASP A 218 -5.00 -3.49 7.00
C ASP A 218 -5.10 -4.42 5.78
N TYR A 219 -3.97 -4.67 5.11
CA TYR A 219 -3.86 -5.51 3.93
C TYR A 219 -2.75 -6.55 4.07
N LEU A 220 -2.95 -7.72 3.49
CA LEU A 220 -2.00 -8.82 3.48
C LEU A 220 -1.95 -9.47 2.10
N SER A 221 -0.76 -9.71 1.56
CA SER A 221 -0.54 -10.77 0.56
C SER A 221 0.19 -11.94 1.22
N VAL A 222 -0.03 -13.16 0.73
CA VAL A 222 0.54 -14.38 1.33
C VAL A 222 1.93 -14.73 0.79
N GLN A 223 2.36 -14.01 -0.24
CA GLN A 223 3.64 -14.17 -0.92
C GLN A 223 3.91 -12.94 -1.78
N ASN A 224 5.08 -12.34 -1.62
CA ASN A 224 5.67 -11.42 -2.59
C ASN A 224 6.08 -12.20 -3.84
N GLU A 225 5.64 -11.76 -5.02
CA GLU A 225 6.08 -12.32 -6.30
C GLU A 225 6.03 -13.86 -6.39
N PRO A 226 4.85 -14.49 -6.19
CA PRO A 226 4.68 -15.94 -6.15
C PRO A 226 5.12 -16.68 -7.41
N ASP A 227 5.41 -15.98 -8.51
CA ASP A 227 5.90 -16.56 -9.76
C ASP A 227 7.38 -16.21 -10.04
N PHE A 228 8.09 -15.70 -9.04
CA PHE A 228 9.53 -15.43 -9.11
C PHE A 228 10.31 -16.26 -8.07
N GLU A 229 11.45 -16.79 -8.50
CA GLU A 229 12.33 -17.61 -7.65
C GLU A 229 13.76 -17.06 -7.68
N PRO A 230 14.11 -16.18 -6.72
CA PRO A 230 15.43 -15.55 -6.67
C PRO A 230 16.56 -16.54 -6.38
N GLU A 231 17.77 -16.19 -6.79
CA GLU A 231 18.95 -17.03 -6.58
C GLU A 231 19.52 -16.94 -5.16
N ASN A 232 19.47 -15.76 -4.53
CA ASN A 232 20.27 -15.47 -3.35
C ASN A 232 19.53 -14.71 -2.25
N TYR A 233 18.21 -14.54 -2.32
CA TYR A 233 17.41 -13.90 -1.28
C TYR A 233 16.09 -14.64 -1.06
N PRO A 234 15.31 -14.34 0.01
CA PRO A 234 14.10 -15.07 0.32
C PRO A 234 13.10 -15.04 -0.85
N GLY A 235 12.51 -16.18 -1.17
CA GLY A 235 11.57 -16.32 -2.26
C GLY A 235 10.88 -17.67 -2.22
N MET A 236 9.63 -17.73 -2.64
CA MET A 236 8.85 -18.98 -2.64
C MET A 236 7.81 -18.98 -3.76
N ARG A 237 7.91 -19.99 -4.63
CA ARG A 237 6.96 -20.24 -5.71
C ARG A 237 5.61 -20.68 -5.13
N TRP A 238 4.54 -20.18 -5.74
CA TRP A 238 3.20 -20.69 -5.56
C TRP A 238 2.50 -20.86 -6.90
N LEU A 239 1.99 -22.06 -7.16
CA LEU A 239 1.06 -22.28 -8.27
C LEU A 239 -0.30 -21.64 -7.94
N PRO A 240 -1.06 -21.15 -8.94
CA PRO A 240 -2.33 -20.49 -8.69
C PRO A 240 -3.37 -21.42 -8.04
N GLN A 241 -3.39 -22.72 -8.39
CA GLN A 241 -4.28 -23.69 -7.75
C GLN A 241 -3.97 -23.88 -6.27
N ASP A 242 -2.68 -23.87 -5.92
CA ASP A 242 -2.21 -23.99 -4.55
C ASP A 242 -2.54 -22.74 -3.74
N ARG A 243 -2.38 -21.55 -4.32
CA ARG A 243 -2.83 -20.28 -3.68
C ARG A 243 -4.33 -20.31 -3.43
N ALA A 244 -5.14 -20.69 -4.42
CA ALA A 244 -6.59 -20.78 -4.29
C ALA A 244 -6.99 -21.72 -3.14
N ARG A 245 -6.38 -22.91 -3.09
CA ARG A 245 -6.59 -23.87 -2.03
C ARG A 245 -6.17 -23.32 -0.66
N PHE A 246 -5.01 -22.69 -0.57
CA PHE A 246 -4.52 -22.09 0.67
C PHE A 246 -5.48 -21.00 1.17
N PHE A 247 -5.90 -20.09 0.30
CA PHE A 247 -6.86 -19.03 0.65
C PHE A 247 -8.19 -19.61 1.13
N GLY A 248 -8.82 -20.45 0.31
CA GLY A 248 -10.18 -20.93 0.57
C GLY A 248 -10.29 -21.97 1.68
N GLU A 249 -9.31 -22.86 1.81
CA GLU A 249 -9.40 -24.04 2.69
C GLU A 249 -8.58 -23.92 3.98
N HIS A 250 -7.61 -23.00 4.04
CA HIS A 250 -6.73 -22.87 5.20
C HIS A 250 -6.75 -21.47 5.82
N LEU A 251 -6.50 -20.42 5.04
CA LEU A 251 -6.41 -19.07 5.58
C LEU A 251 -7.78 -18.50 5.95
N ALA A 252 -8.78 -18.63 5.08
CA ALA A 252 -10.12 -18.10 5.34
C ALA A 252 -10.77 -18.67 6.62
N PRO A 253 -10.78 -20.01 6.87
CA PRO A 253 -11.36 -20.55 8.10
C PRO A 253 -10.63 -20.08 9.36
N VAL A 254 -9.30 -19.91 9.31
CA VAL A 254 -8.53 -19.37 10.42
C VAL A 254 -8.92 -17.92 10.68
N PHE A 255 -8.93 -17.06 9.65
CA PHE A 255 -9.27 -15.65 9.83
C PHE A 255 -10.70 -15.46 10.33
N GLN A 256 -11.66 -16.26 9.85
CA GLN A 256 -13.04 -16.25 10.33
C GLN A 256 -13.14 -16.66 11.80
N ARG A 257 -12.52 -17.78 12.19
CA ARG A 257 -12.52 -18.28 13.58
C ARG A 257 -11.90 -17.26 14.53
N GLU A 258 -10.76 -16.68 14.14
CA GLU A 258 -10.01 -15.71 14.94
C GLU A 258 -10.55 -14.27 14.82
N LYS A 259 -11.62 -14.06 14.03
CA LYS A 259 -12.28 -12.76 13.78
C LYS A 259 -11.30 -11.68 13.25
N ILE A 260 -10.33 -12.10 12.45
CA ILE A 260 -9.35 -11.20 11.82
C ILE A 260 -10.02 -10.45 10.67
N LYS A 261 -9.87 -9.13 10.65
CA LYS A 261 -10.48 -8.22 9.65
C LYS A 261 -9.52 -7.79 8.53
N THR A 262 -8.25 -8.21 8.60
CA THR A 262 -7.24 -7.91 7.59
C THR A 262 -7.71 -8.37 6.23
N ARG A 263 -7.63 -7.47 5.25
CA ARG A 263 -8.06 -7.72 3.87
C ARG A 263 -6.94 -8.42 3.11
N VAL A 264 -7.27 -9.46 2.36
CA VAL A 264 -6.27 -10.29 1.68
C VAL A 264 -6.26 -10.00 0.18
N LEU A 265 -5.07 -9.77 -0.36
CA LEU A 265 -4.79 -9.54 -1.78
C LEU A 265 -4.06 -10.75 -2.36
N ASP A 266 -4.47 -11.19 -3.54
CA ASP A 266 -3.73 -12.19 -4.33
C ASP A 266 -2.77 -11.51 -5.32
N TRP A 267 -1.94 -12.33 -5.95
CA TRP A 267 -0.98 -12.06 -7.01
C TRP A 267 0.29 -11.35 -6.55
N ASP A 268 0.22 -10.09 -6.10
CA ASP A 268 1.37 -9.30 -5.60
C ASP A 268 2.61 -9.47 -6.51
N HIS A 269 2.40 -9.34 -7.82
CA HIS A 269 3.40 -9.60 -8.86
C HIS A 269 3.04 -8.93 -10.19
N ASN A 270 3.82 -9.20 -11.24
CA ASN A 270 3.87 -8.40 -12.46
C ASN A 270 2.61 -8.43 -13.33
N TRP A 271 2.46 -7.42 -14.19
CA TRP A 271 1.34 -7.30 -15.12
C TRP A 271 1.34 -8.31 -16.28
N ASP A 272 2.41 -9.08 -16.48
CA ASP A 272 2.60 -9.98 -17.62
C ASP A 272 1.84 -11.32 -17.50
N GLN A 273 1.38 -11.70 -16.30
CA GLN A 273 0.68 -12.97 -16.07
C GLN A 273 -0.75 -12.81 -15.50
N PRO A 274 -1.68 -12.08 -16.16
CA PRO A 274 -3.03 -11.85 -15.63
C PRO A 274 -3.86 -13.13 -15.41
N GLN A 275 -3.50 -14.24 -16.08
CA GLN A 275 -4.13 -15.54 -15.88
C GLN A 275 -3.89 -16.13 -14.48
N GLN A 276 -2.83 -15.70 -13.78
CA GLN A 276 -2.50 -16.16 -12.43
C GLN A 276 -3.59 -15.77 -11.41
N PRO A 277 -3.90 -14.47 -11.20
CA PRO A 277 -5.02 -14.09 -10.34
C PRO A 277 -6.39 -14.54 -10.89
N LEU A 278 -6.59 -14.60 -12.21
CA LEU A 278 -7.85 -15.10 -12.77
C LEU A 278 -8.12 -16.56 -12.40
N THR A 279 -7.06 -17.40 -12.37
CA THR A 279 -7.17 -18.80 -11.95
C THR A 279 -7.52 -18.91 -10.47
N VAL A 280 -6.93 -18.07 -9.61
CA VAL A 280 -7.25 -18.05 -8.17
C VAL A 280 -8.69 -17.61 -7.93
N LEU A 281 -9.13 -16.53 -8.60
CA LEU A 281 -10.48 -15.98 -8.46
C LEU A 281 -11.56 -16.88 -9.10
N ALA A 282 -11.19 -17.83 -9.95
CA ALA A 282 -12.13 -18.84 -10.46
C ALA A 282 -12.58 -19.82 -9.36
N ASP A 283 -11.77 -20.03 -8.31
CA ASP A 283 -12.18 -20.82 -7.16
C ASP A 283 -13.17 -20.02 -6.28
N PRO A 284 -14.39 -20.52 -6.03
CA PRO A 284 -15.41 -19.77 -5.30
C PRO A 284 -15.08 -19.54 -3.83
N LYS A 285 -14.33 -20.44 -3.17
CA LYS A 285 -13.95 -20.27 -1.76
C LYS A 285 -12.86 -19.21 -1.63
N ALA A 286 -11.84 -19.27 -2.48
CA ALA A 286 -10.80 -18.26 -2.54
C ALA A 286 -11.38 -16.88 -2.88
N ARG A 287 -12.21 -16.80 -3.94
CA ARG A 287 -12.86 -15.55 -4.36
C ARG A 287 -13.73 -14.95 -3.27
N ALA A 288 -14.46 -15.75 -2.49
CA ALA A 288 -15.29 -15.22 -1.40
C ALA A 288 -14.45 -14.60 -0.26
N PHE A 289 -13.22 -15.07 -0.07
CA PHE A 289 -12.32 -14.57 0.98
C PHE A 289 -11.45 -13.39 0.52
N LEU A 290 -11.03 -13.38 -0.75
CA LEU A 290 -10.13 -12.37 -1.28
C LEU A 290 -10.83 -11.02 -1.48
N THR A 291 -10.15 -9.96 -1.03
CA THR A 291 -10.54 -8.57 -1.24
C THR A 291 -10.23 -8.12 -2.65
N GLY A 292 -9.07 -8.52 -3.18
CA GLY A 292 -8.54 -7.92 -4.40
C GLY A 292 -7.27 -8.56 -4.93
N VAL A 293 -6.67 -7.88 -5.90
CA VAL A 293 -5.44 -8.29 -6.59
C VAL A 293 -4.42 -7.15 -6.52
N ALA A 294 -3.18 -7.50 -6.23
CA ALA A 294 -2.04 -6.59 -6.18
C ALA A 294 -1.11 -6.80 -7.38
N TRP A 295 -0.50 -5.72 -7.88
CA TRP A 295 0.33 -5.73 -9.07
C TRP A 295 1.65 -4.99 -8.91
N HIS A 296 2.68 -5.48 -9.61
CA HIS A 296 4.01 -4.90 -9.75
C HIS A 296 4.29 -4.50 -11.21
N CYS A 297 5.33 -3.68 -11.42
CA CYS A 297 5.64 -3.07 -12.71
C CYS A 297 6.81 -3.71 -13.49
N TYR A 298 7.45 -4.78 -12.98
CA TYR A 298 8.72 -5.25 -13.55
C TYR A 298 8.58 -5.95 -14.90
N ALA A 299 7.37 -6.40 -15.23
CA ALA A 299 7.03 -6.95 -16.54
C ALA A 299 5.56 -6.72 -16.89
N GLY A 300 5.26 -6.70 -18.19
CA GLY A 300 3.91 -6.57 -18.72
C GLY A 300 3.46 -5.12 -18.88
N ASP A 301 2.14 -4.92 -18.94
CA ASP A 301 1.53 -3.64 -19.23
C ASP A 301 0.36 -3.35 -18.28
N VAL A 302 0.24 -2.10 -17.86
CA VAL A 302 -0.75 -1.63 -16.87
C VAL A 302 -2.20 -2.04 -17.21
N SER A 303 -2.53 -2.20 -18.50
CA SER A 303 -3.84 -2.67 -18.99
C SER A 303 -4.22 -4.09 -18.54
N ALA A 304 -3.27 -4.89 -18.02
CA ALA A 304 -3.57 -6.17 -17.41
C ALA A 304 -4.57 -6.06 -16.24
N GLN A 305 -4.55 -4.93 -15.52
CA GLN A 305 -5.52 -4.63 -14.46
C GLN A 305 -6.95 -4.65 -14.99
N ASP A 306 -7.19 -4.08 -16.18
CA ASP A 306 -8.52 -4.00 -16.78
C ASP A 306 -9.10 -5.38 -17.08
N LYS A 307 -8.26 -6.32 -17.52
CA LYS A 307 -8.68 -7.70 -17.83
C LYS A 307 -9.23 -8.39 -16.58
N VAL A 308 -8.53 -8.28 -15.46
CA VAL A 308 -8.93 -8.91 -14.20
C VAL A 308 -10.13 -8.19 -13.59
N ARG A 309 -10.14 -6.85 -13.60
CA ARG A 309 -11.25 -6.03 -13.12
C ARG A 309 -12.54 -6.28 -13.92
N ALA A 310 -12.45 -6.45 -15.24
CA ALA A 310 -13.62 -6.76 -16.07
C ALA A 310 -14.20 -8.15 -15.74
N ALA A 311 -13.35 -9.14 -15.45
CA ALA A 311 -13.78 -10.48 -15.07
C ALA A 311 -14.37 -10.54 -13.65
N TYR A 312 -13.83 -9.75 -12.73
CA TYR A 312 -14.21 -9.73 -11.31
C TYR A 312 -14.37 -8.28 -10.79
N PRO A 313 -15.44 -7.56 -11.19
CA PRO A 313 -15.61 -6.15 -10.88
C PRO A 313 -15.86 -5.86 -9.39
N ASP A 314 -16.15 -6.88 -8.58
CA ASP A 314 -16.28 -6.77 -7.13
C ASP A 314 -14.93 -6.74 -6.40
N LYS A 315 -13.82 -7.02 -7.10
CA LYS A 315 -12.48 -7.09 -6.52
C LYS A 315 -11.74 -5.76 -6.57
N GLU A 316 -11.10 -5.44 -5.47
CA GLU A 316 -10.23 -4.27 -5.38
C GLU A 316 -8.94 -4.51 -6.17
N VAL A 317 -8.36 -3.44 -6.72
CA VAL A 317 -7.07 -3.47 -7.42
C VAL A 317 -6.07 -2.62 -6.65
N PHE A 318 -4.82 -3.08 -6.53
CA PHE A 318 -3.72 -2.36 -5.92
C PHE A 318 -2.47 -2.44 -6.78
N PHE A 319 -1.68 -1.36 -6.74
CA PHE A 319 -0.31 -1.35 -7.21
C PHE A 319 0.61 -1.32 -6.00
N THR A 320 1.44 -2.33 -5.81
CA THR A 320 2.08 -2.62 -4.52
C THR A 320 3.60 -2.58 -4.53
N GLU A 321 4.21 -2.57 -5.72
CA GLU A 321 5.67 -2.46 -5.83
C GLU A 321 6.14 -2.03 -7.23
N CYS A 322 7.13 -1.13 -7.26
CA CYS A 322 7.97 -0.86 -8.42
C CYS A 322 9.34 -0.42 -7.91
N SER A 323 10.40 -0.67 -8.66
CA SER A 323 11.72 -0.13 -8.33
C SER A 323 12.34 0.61 -9.51
N GLY A 324 13.08 1.68 -9.19
CA GLY A 324 14.03 2.31 -10.10
C GLY A 324 15.46 1.98 -9.67
N GLY A 325 16.42 2.12 -10.60
CA GLY A 325 17.83 1.89 -10.30
C GLY A 325 18.73 2.28 -11.47
N GLU A 326 20.00 1.85 -11.42
CA GLU A 326 21.02 2.24 -12.40
C GLU A 326 20.69 1.83 -13.84
N TRP A 327 19.79 0.86 -14.02
CA TRP A 327 19.28 0.44 -15.34
C TRP A 327 18.34 1.47 -16.00
N ALA A 328 17.84 2.46 -15.25
CA ALA A 328 16.98 3.54 -15.74
C ALA A 328 17.46 4.93 -15.23
N PRO A 329 18.67 5.37 -15.64
CA PRO A 329 19.38 6.48 -14.97
C PRO A 329 18.86 7.87 -15.35
N LYS A 330 18.07 7.98 -16.42
CA LYS A 330 17.55 9.26 -16.93
C LYS A 330 16.31 9.67 -16.16
N PHE A 331 16.40 10.79 -15.45
CA PHE A 331 15.33 11.24 -14.57
C PHE A 331 14.06 11.64 -15.32
N ASP A 332 14.17 12.33 -16.46
CA ASP A 332 13.03 12.75 -17.27
C ASP A 332 12.24 11.57 -17.82
N ASP A 333 12.95 10.59 -18.39
CA ASP A 333 12.35 9.34 -18.89
C ASP A 333 11.67 8.58 -17.74
N SER A 334 12.39 8.33 -16.64
CA SER A 334 11.89 7.58 -15.48
C SER A 334 10.73 8.29 -14.79
N PHE A 335 10.81 9.61 -14.58
CA PHE A 335 9.75 10.40 -13.95
C PHE A 335 8.48 10.38 -14.79
N SER A 336 8.60 10.63 -16.10
CA SER A 336 7.45 10.66 -17.00
C SER A 336 6.76 9.29 -17.03
N TRP A 337 7.54 8.21 -17.16
CA TRP A 337 7.03 6.85 -17.15
C TRP A 337 6.36 6.47 -15.82
N MET A 338 6.98 6.82 -14.68
CA MET A 338 6.39 6.53 -13.35
C MET A 338 5.04 7.24 -13.16
N VAL A 339 4.95 8.52 -13.55
CA VAL A 339 3.70 9.28 -13.46
C VAL A 339 2.64 8.70 -14.39
N GLU A 340 3.02 8.39 -15.64
CA GLU A 340 2.08 7.88 -16.63
C GLU A 340 1.56 6.49 -16.28
N GLN A 341 2.45 5.56 -15.90
CA GLN A 341 2.09 4.15 -15.71
C GLN A 341 1.67 3.84 -14.27
N LEU A 342 2.44 4.27 -13.28
CA LEU A 342 2.23 3.87 -11.89
C LEU A 342 1.17 4.73 -11.21
N ILE A 343 1.24 6.05 -11.40
CA ILE A 343 0.28 6.97 -10.76
C ILE A 343 -1.01 7.05 -11.56
N ILE A 344 -0.96 7.47 -12.82
CA ILE A 344 -2.15 7.70 -13.64
C ILE A 344 -2.70 6.38 -14.20
N GLY A 345 -1.84 5.57 -14.81
CA GLY A 345 -2.21 4.33 -15.49
C GLY A 345 -2.87 3.35 -14.52
N SER A 346 -2.21 3.06 -13.40
CA SER A 346 -2.74 2.11 -12.42
C SER A 346 -4.05 2.59 -11.79
N THR A 347 -4.17 3.88 -11.46
CA THR A 347 -5.43 4.41 -10.91
C THR A 347 -6.55 4.43 -11.95
N ARG A 348 -6.28 4.68 -13.24
CA ARG A 348 -7.27 4.48 -14.32
C ARG A 348 -7.66 3.00 -14.48
N GLY A 349 -6.69 2.10 -14.28
CA GLY A 349 -6.87 0.65 -14.16
C GLY A 349 -7.64 0.20 -12.91
N GLY A 350 -8.00 1.12 -12.01
CA GLY A 350 -8.82 0.86 -10.84
C GLY A 350 -8.04 0.68 -9.55
N ALA A 351 -6.70 0.84 -9.58
CA ALA A 351 -5.88 0.77 -8.38
C ALA A 351 -6.39 1.77 -7.34
N ARG A 352 -6.61 1.27 -6.13
CA ARG A 352 -7.05 2.04 -4.96
C ARG A 352 -5.88 2.56 -4.14
N GLY A 353 -4.74 1.88 -4.21
CA GLY A 353 -3.50 2.33 -3.61
C GLY A 353 -2.31 2.06 -4.51
N VAL A 354 -1.30 2.92 -4.40
CA VAL A 354 -0.05 2.85 -5.17
C VAL A 354 1.12 2.95 -4.20
N LEU A 355 1.95 1.92 -4.18
CA LEU A 355 3.18 1.85 -3.39
C LEU A 355 4.36 1.74 -4.35
N MET A 356 5.40 2.53 -4.08
CA MET A 356 6.67 2.51 -4.81
C MET A 356 7.85 2.29 -3.87
#